data_AF-A0A6A9SI63-F1
#
_entry.id   AF-A0A6A9SI63-F1
#
_cell.length_a   1.000
_cell.length_b   1.000
_cell.length_c   1.000
_cell.angle_alpha   90.00
_cell.angle_beta   90.00
_cell.angle_gamma   90.00
#
_symmetry.space_group_name_H-M   'P 1'
#
loop_
_entity.id
_entity.type
_entity.pdbx_description
1 polymer ?
#
loop_
_entity_poly.entity_id
_entity_poly.type
_entity_poly.pdbx_seq_one_letter_code
_entity_poly.pdbx_strand_id
1 'polypeptide(L)'
;MDNASESGAPSLAAGVASAVRGGWRSAKTVYYADSPSWRVLKSGALVFLGCFLWAGSNVLHSYVDWAVLDYTMAYGALVLVYGPIHHAVVIPLALRWRRSDGLRQRVGRRLPTAMLAVFLAAVLVVGTFAAGAMTVDFGTAIGGSEGATAAQPELACATEAGGETVACEVTNAERVDRVVVRTGGERLLEVTDPPYEFTVEASAVDTTMDREQFRVRLYDDRGTLVRQYTRRLSTVGMN
;
A
#
# COMPACT_ATOMS: atom_id res chain seq x y z
N MET A 1 42.00 56.36 24.26
CA MET A 1 42.74 55.45 23.36
C MET A 1 42.73 54.11 24.05
N ASP A 2 41.62 53.38 23.94
CA ASP A 2 41.38 52.33 22.91
C ASP A 2 41.77 50.98 23.57
N ASN A 3 41.02 49.88 23.53
CA ASN A 3 39.90 49.47 22.69
C ASN A 3 39.01 48.50 23.46
N ALA A 4 37.74 48.46 23.06
CA ALA A 4 36.75 47.51 23.50
C ALA A 4 37.19 46.06 23.26
N SER A 5 37.07 45.21 24.26
CA SER A 5 37.08 43.75 24.06
C SER A 5 35.76 43.35 23.42
N GLU A 6 35.78 43.07 22.12
CA GLU A 6 34.69 42.41 21.40
C GLU A 6 34.35 41.08 22.09
N SER A 7 33.23 41.08 22.81
CA SER A 7 32.54 39.88 23.26
C SER A 7 32.04 39.14 22.01
N GLY A 8 32.79 38.13 21.57
CA GLY A 8 32.43 37.26 20.45
C GLY A 8 31.08 36.58 20.71
N ALA A 9 30.01 37.15 20.16
CA ALA A 9 28.69 36.56 20.20
C ALA A 9 28.76 35.16 19.56
N PRO A 10 28.17 34.12 20.18
CA PRO A 10 28.15 32.79 19.60
C PRO A 10 27.46 32.88 18.24
N SER A 11 28.16 32.46 17.18
CA SER A 11 27.64 32.51 15.82
C SER A 11 26.27 31.82 15.76
N LEU A 12 25.30 32.42 15.06
CA LEU A 12 23.97 31.85 14.86
C LEU A 12 24.05 30.39 14.35
N ALA A 13 25.07 30.07 13.56
CA ALA A 13 25.37 28.71 13.12
C ALA A 13 25.69 27.74 14.27
N ALA A 14 26.46 28.15 15.29
CA ALA A 14 26.73 27.34 16.47
C ALA A 14 25.47 27.14 17.34
N GLY A 15 24.61 28.16 17.44
CA GLY A 15 23.30 28.09 18.08
C GLY A 15 22.36 27.10 17.39
N VAL A 16 22.23 27.19 16.06
CA VAL A 16 21.42 26.26 15.26
C VAL A 16 21.96 24.82 15.34
N ALA A 17 23.28 24.64 15.23
CA ALA A 17 23.90 23.31 15.30
C ALA A 17 23.76 22.65 16.69
N SER A 18 23.70 23.44 17.77
CA SER A 18 23.46 22.92 19.11
C SER A 18 21.98 22.58 19.33
N ALA A 19 21.06 23.41 18.82
CA ALA A 19 19.63 23.16 18.85
C ALA A 19 19.26 21.89 18.06
N VAL A 20 19.80 21.72 16.85
CA VAL A 20 19.60 20.50 16.04
C VAL A 20 20.16 19.27 16.75
N ARG A 21 21.37 19.34 17.32
CA ARG A 21 21.93 18.22 18.10
C ARG A 21 21.13 17.91 19.35
N GLY A 22 20.64 18.93 20.05
CA GLY A 22 19.77 18.81 21.22
C GLY A 22 18.46 18.12 20.86
N GLY A 23 17.77 18.64 19.85
CA GLY A 23 16.54 18.05 19.30
C GLY A 23 16.74 16.60 18.85
N TRP A 24 17.84 16.31 18.17
CA TRP A 24 18.17 14.94 17.73
C TRP A 24 18.43 13.98 18.89
N ARG A 25 19.09 14.43 19.96
CA ARG A 25 19.24 13.63 21.19
C ARG A 25 17.90 13.38 21.85
N SER A 26 17.05 14.39 21.98
CA SER A 26 15.71 14.26 22.55
C SER A 26 14.84 13.30 21.75
N ALA A 27 14.84 13.43 20.42
CA ALA A 27 14.15 12.50 19.52
C ALA A 27 14.65 11.07 19.70
N LYS A 28 15.97 10.86 19.81
CA LYS A 28 16.54 9.53 20.10
C LYS A 28 16.13 9.01 21.47
N THR A 29 16.14 9.82 22.52
CA THR A 29 15.71 9.39 23.85
C THR A 29 14.26 8.93 23.85
N VAL A 30 13.38 9.70 23.22
CA VAL A 30 11.96 9.35 23.05
C VAL A 30 11.82 8.09 22.19
N TYR A 31 12.53 8.02 21.06
CA TYR A 31 12.51 6.86 20.17
C TYR A 31 13.01 5.57 20.86
N TYR A 32 14.04 5.64 21.71
CA TYR A 32 14.59 4.49 22.42
C TYR A 32 13.97 4.22 23.79
N ALA A 33 13.02 5.06 24.24
CA ALA A 33 12.21 4.72 25.40
C ALA A 33 11.50 3.37 25.15
N ASP A 34 11.41 2.57 26.21
CA ASP A 34 10.98 1.17 26.14
C ASP A 34 9.99 0.80 27.25
N SER A 35 9.17 1.77 27.67
CA SER A 35 8.06 1.51 28.60
C SER A 35 6.90 0.80 27.88
N PRO A 36 6.07 0.00 28.59
CA PRO A 36 4.92 -0.68 27.99
C PRO A 36 3.94 0.27 27.28
N SER A 37 3.60 1.40 27.90
CA SER A 37 2.69 2.40 27.31
C SER A 37 3.24 2.97 26.01
N TRP A 38 4.56 3.21 25.96
CA TRP A 38 5.23 3.73 24.78
C TRP A 38 5.33 2.72 23.65
N ARG A 39 5.48 1.42 23.97
CA ARG A 39 5.40 0.34 22.98
C ARG A 39 4.01 0.29 22.33
N VAL A 40 2.95 0.38 23.14
CA VAL A 40 1.57 0.44 22.63
C VAL A 40 1.37 1.64 21.71
N LEU A 41 1.88 2.82 22.10
CA LEU A 41 1.78 4.01 21.27
C LEU A 41 2.50 3.86 19.93
N LYS A 42 3.73 3.32 19.91
CA LYS A 42 4.47 3.04 18.67
C LYS A 42 3.72 2.05 17.78
N SER A 43 3.22 0.96 18.36
CA SER A 43 2.44 -0.03 17.63
C SER A 43 1.19 0.59 17.03
N GLY A 44 0.43 1.38 17.80
CA GLY A 44 -0.75 2.09 17.33
C GLY A 44 -0.45 3.09 16.21
N ALA A 45 0.62 3.86 16.35
CA ALA A 45 1.07 4.80 15.30
C ALA A 45 1.43 4.08 13.99
N LEU A 46 2.08 2.91 14.09
CA LEU A 46 2.38 2.08 12.92
C LEU A 46 1.14 1.46 12.31
N VAL A 47 0.16 1.01 13.11
CA VAL A 47 -1.13 0.55 12.59
C VAL A 47 -1.83 1.69 11.83
N PHE A 48 -1.88 2.88 12.42
CA PHE A 48 -2.48 4.05 11.77
C PHE A 48 -1.77 4.39 10.45
N LEU A 49 -0.44 4.46 10.45
CA LEU A 49 0.36 4.69 9.25
C LEU A 49 0.15 3.59 8.20
N GLY A 50 0.12 2.32 8.61
CA GLY A 50 -0.13 1.18 7.75
C GLY A 50 -1.49 1.27 7.07
N CYS A 51 -2.54 1.59 7.83
CA CYS A 51 -3.89 1.79 7.30
C CYS A 51 -3.91 2.92 6.27
N PHE A 52 -3.27 4.05 6.59
CA PHE A 52 -3.25 5.21 5.70
C PHE A 52 -2.52 4.92 4.40
N LEU A 53 -1.33 4.32 4.46
CA LEU A 53 -0.56 3.95 3.26
C LEU A 53 -1.29 2.91 2.43
N TRP A 54 -1.89 1.91 3.08
CA TRP A 54 -2.63 0.86 2.40
C TRP A 54 -3.91 1.39 1.73
N ALA A 55 -4.79 2.06 2.47
CA ALA A 55 -6.05 2.59 1.94
C ALA A 55 -5.81 3.74 0.95
N GLY A 56 -4.91 4.67 1.28
CA GLY A 56 -4.57 5.80 0.42
C GLY A 56 -3.96 5.35 -0.92
N SER A 57 -3.07 4.36 -0.90
CA SER A 57 -2.51 3.82 -2.15
C SER A 57 -3.57 3.11 -2.99
N ASN A 58 -4.49 2.37 -2.37
CA ASN A 58 -5.62 1.75 -3.09
C ASN A 58 -6.51 2.79 -3.77
N VAL A 59 -6.87 3.87 -3.06
CA VAL A 59 -7.66 4.97 -3.62
C VAL A 59 -6.91 5.60 -4.79
N LEU A 60 -5.64 5.95 -4.60
CA LEU A 60 -4.86 6.60 -5.66
C LEU A 60 -4.65 5.68 -6.87
N HIS A 61 -4.48 4.38 -6.65
CA HIS A 61 -4.34 3.38 -7.71
C HIS A 61 -5.60 3.25 -8.58
N SER A 62 -6.78 3.66 -8.09
CA SER A 62 -8.00 3.72 -8.93
C SER A 62 -7.97 4.83 -9.99
N TYR A 63 -7.08 5.82 -9.81
CA TYR A 63 -6.93 6.99 -10.69
C TYR A 63 -5.60 7.04 -11.44
N VAL A 64 -4.52 6.45 -10.90
CA VAL A 64 -3.20 6.47 -11.54
C VAL A 64 -2.57 5.08 -11.58
N ASP A 65 -1.89 4.78 -12.69
CA ASP A 65 -1.18 3.51 -12.89
C ASP A 65 0.31 3.62 -12.53
N TRP A 66 0.60 4.03 -11.30
CA TRP A 66 1.97 4.17 -10.84
C TRP A 66 2.40 2.91 -10.07
N ALA A 67 3.35 2.17 -10.62
CA ALA A 67 3.89 0.95 -9.99
C ALA A 67 4.42 1.18 -8.56
N VAL A 68 4.84 2.41 -8.22
CA VAL A 68 5.26 2.74 -6.83
C VAL A 68 4.13 2.57 -5.81
N LEU A 69 2.86 2.66 -6.24
CA LEU A 69 1.70 2.48 -5.38
C LEU A 69 1.51 1.03 -4.97
N ASP A 70 1.91 0.06 -5.80
CA ASP A 70 1.89 -1.36 -5.42
C ASP A 70 2.79 -1.63 -4.22
N TYR A 71 4.00 -1.06 -4.22
CA TYR A 71 4.95 -1.18 -3.11
C TYR A 71 4.49 -0.41 -1.87
N THR A 72 3.88 0.76 -2.06
CA THR A 72 3.38 1.59 -0.94
C THR A 72 2.18 0.92 -0.27
N MET A 73 1.29 0.33 -1.06
CA MET A 73 0.17 -0.49 -0.60
C MET A 73 0.66 -1.74 0.16
N ALA A 74 1.62 -2.48 -0.41
CA ALA A 74 2.22 -3.66 0.23
C ALA A 74 2.92 -3.31 1.55
N TYR A 75 3.68 -2.22 1.57
CA TYR A 75 4.30 -1.70 2.78
C TYR A 75 3.24 -1.37 3.84
N GLY A 76 2.19 -0.64 3.47
CA GLY A 76 1.09 -0.30 4.37
C GLY A 76 0.45 -1.55 4.99
N ALA A 77 0.07 -2.52 4.16
CA ALA A 77 -0.56 -3.77 4.59
C ALA A 77 0.34 -4.58 5.55
N LEU A 78 1.63 -4.73 5.21
CA LEU A 78 2.56 -5.48 6.05
C LEU A 78 2.87 -4.78 7.37
N VAL A 79 2.96 -3.45 7.39
CA VAL A 79 3.19 -2.65 8.61
C VAL A 79 2.09 -2.87 9.65
N LEU A 80 0.83 -3.09 9.24
CA LEU A 80 -0.28 -3.36 10.16
C LEU A 80 0.00 -4.53 11.10
N VAL A 81 0.68 -5.56 10.62
CA VAL A 81 1.01 -6.76 11.39
C VAL A 81 2.44 -6.70 11.92
N TYR A 82 3.39 -6.37 11.03
CA TYR A 82 4.81 -6.31 11.37
C TYR A 82 5.09 -5.28 12.47
N GLY A 83 4.53 -4.07 12.37
CA GLY A 83 4.79 -2.97 13.30
C GLY A 83 4.49 -3.34 14.75
N PRO A 84 3.25 -3.78 15.07
CA PRO A 84 2.89 -4.23 16.40
C PRO A 84 3.75 -5.39 16.91
N ILE A 85 3.99 -6.42 16.10
CA ILE A 85 4.80 -7.58 16.50
C ILE A 85 6.24 -7.14 16.79
N HIS A 86 6.81 -6.29 15.94
CA HIS A 86 8.19 -5.85 16.07
C HIS A 86 8.40 -5.04 17.37
N HIS A 87 7.49 -4.10 17.67
CA HIS A 87 7.61 -3.23 18.84
C HIS A 87 7.12 -3.86 20.15
N ALA A 88 6.11 -4.73 20.11
CA ALA A 88 5.59 -5.38 21.31
C ALA A 88 6.38 -6.64 21.71
N VAL A 89 6.95 -7.37 20.75
CA VAL A 89 7.56 -8.69 20.99
C VAL A 89 9.04 -8.71 20.62
N VAL A 90 9.38 -8.38 19.37
CA VAL A 90 10.75 -8.59 18.85
C VAL A 90 11.77 -7.71 19.56
N ILE A 91 11.52 -6.40 19.67
CA ILE A 91 12.45 -5.46 20.31
C ILE A 91 12.66 -5.81 21.79
N PRO A 92 11.60 -6.00 22.61
CA PRO A 92 11.78 -6.35 24.02
C PRO A 92 12.55 -7.66 24.21
N LEU A 93 12.26 -8.66 23.38
CA LEU A 93 12.94 -9.95 23.41
C LEU A 93 14.41 -9.82 23.00
N ALA A 94 14.70 -9.06 21.94
CA ALA A 94 16.06 -8.78 21.50
C ALA A 94 16.87 -8.06 22.59
N LEU A 95 16.28 -7.05 23.25
CA LEU A 95 16.92 -6.33 24.35
C LEU A 95 17.20 -7.25 25.55
N ARG A 96 16.26 -8.13 25.90
CA ARG A 96 16.44 -9.15 26.94
C ARG A 96 17.58 -10.11 26.59
N TRP A 97 17.60 -10.62 25.36
CA TRP A 97 18.63 -11.57 24.90
C TRP A 97 20.01 -10.96 24.71
N ARG A 98 20.11 -9.66 24.36
CA ARG A 98 21.38 -8.93 24.28
C ARG A 98 22.11 -8.85 25.63
N ARG A 99 21.39 -8.97 26.75
CA ARG A 99 21.93 -8.99 28.11
C ARG A 99 22.27 -10.41 28.59
N SER A 100 21.98 -11.45 27.80
CA SER A 100 22.36 -12.83 28.10
C SER A 100 23.74 -13.15 27.53
N ASP A 101 24.31 -14.30 27.91
CA ASP A 101 25.59 -14.80 27.39
C ASP A 101 25.43 -15.81 26.25
N GLY A 102 26.51 -16.03 25.49
CA GLY A 102 26.60 -17.06 24.46
C GLY A 102 25.69 -16.83 23.23
N LEU A 103 25.04 -17.90 22.77
CA LEU A 103 24.23 -17.90 21.55
C LEU A 103 23.05 -16.93 21.61
N ARG A 104 22.41 -16.78 22.78
CA ARG A 104 21.28 -15.86 22.98
C ARG A 104 21.70 -14.41 22.75
N GLN A 105 22.90 -14.04 23.18
CA GLN A 105 23.46 -12.71 22.93
C GLN A 105 23.61 -12.43 21.44
N ARG A 106 24.18 -13.40 20.70
CA ARG A 106 24.41 -13.29 19.25
C ARG A 106 23.10 -13.15 18.49
N VAL A 107 22.10 -13.96 18.83
CA VAL A 107 20.75 -13.88 18.25
C VAL A 107 20.10 -12.53 18.57
N GLY A 108 20.09 -12.11 19.84
CA GLY A 108 19.49 -10.84 20.26
C GLY A 108 20.10 -9.61 19.57
N ARG A 109 21.38 -9.65 19.17
CA ARG A 109 22.03 -8.57 18.41
C ARG A 109 21.60 -8.53 16.94
N ARG A 110 21.26 -9.67 16.33
CA ARG A 110 20.91 -9.77 14.91
C ARG A 110 19.41 -9.79 14.64
N LEU A 111 18.61 -10.19 15.63
CA LEU A 111 17.17 -10.40 15.48
C LEU A 111 16.42 -9.17 14.92
N PRO A 112 16.62 -7.94 15.42
CA PRO A 112 15.92 -6.77 14.88
C PRO A 112 16.26 -6.49 13.41
N THR A 113 17.55 -6.60 13.05
CA THR A 113 18.02 -6.38 11.67
C THR A 113 17.55 -7.48 10.72
N ALA A 114 17.56 -8.74 11.18
CA ALA A 114 17.06 -9.86 10.39
C ALA A 114 15.56 -9.73 10.13
N MET A 115 14.76 -9.37 11.15
CA MET A 115 13.33 -9.12 10.98
C MET A 115 13.04 -7.95 10.04
N LEU A 116 13.83 -6.88 10.10
CA LEU A 116 13.70 -5.77 9.15
C LEU A 116 14.02 -6.20 7.71
N ALA A 117 15.08 -6.99 7.51
CA ALA A 117 15.45 -7.51 6.20
C ALA A 117 14.35 -8.41 5.62
N VAL A 118 13.77 -9.30 6.45
CA VAL A 118 12.63 -10.14 6.06
C VAL A 118 11.41 -9.30 5.71
N PHE A 119 11.10 -8.27 6.50
CA PHE A 119 10.00 -7.35 6.20
C PHE A 119 10.19 -6.65 4.85
N LEU A 120 11.37 -6.09 4.58
CA LEU A 120 11.64 -5.42 3.31
C LEU A 120 11.59 -6.39 2.12
N ALA A 121 12.15 -7.61 2.28
CA ALA A 121 12.04 -8.65 1.26
C ALA A 121 10.58 -9.03 1.00
N ALA A 122 9.76 -9.16 2.05
CA ALA A 122 8.33 -9.41 1.92
C ALA A 122 7.62 -8.27 1.19
N VAL A 123 7.94 -6.99 1.47
CA VAL A 123 7.39 -5.84 0.73
C VAL A 123 7.70 -5.94 -0.77
N LEU A 124 8.94 -6.29 -1.13
CA LEU A 124 9.32 -6.43 -2.53
C LEU A 124 8.57 -7.55 -3.23
N VAL A 125 8.50 -8.73 -2.61
CA VAL A 125 7.77 -9.88 -3.16
C VAL A 125 6.28 -9.55 -3.30
N VAL A 126 5.66 -9.09 -2.22
CA VAL A 126 4.22 -8.80 -2.17
C VAL A 126 3.83 -7.65 -3.10
N GLY A 127 4.66 -6.61 -3.20
CA GLY A 127 4.46 -5.50 -4.13
C GLY A 127 4.62 -5.92 -5.60
N THR A 128 5.52 -6.86 -5.91
CA THR A 128 5.72 -7.36 -7.28
C THR A 128 4.56 -8.24 -7.74
N PHE A 129 4.04 -9.11 -6.87
CA PHE A 129 2.97 -10.04 -7.22
C PHE A 129 1.56 -9.52 -6.90
N ALA A 130 1.43 -8.21 -6.61
CA ALA A 130 0.19 -7.48 -6.30
C ALA A 130 -0.98 -8.38 -5.85
N ALA A 131 -0.81 -9.02 -4.68
CA ALA A 131 -1.77 -10.01 -4.21
C ALA A 131 -3.16 -9.39 -4.03
N GLY A 132 -4.17 -9.99 -4.66
CA GLY A 132 -5.55 -9.48 -4.65
C GLY A 132 -6.17 -9.24 -3.28
N ALA A 133 -5.60 -9.82 -2.21
CA ALA A 133 -6.01 -9.58 -0.83
C ALA A 133 -5.74 -8.16 -0.31
N MET A 134 -4.79 -7.43 -0.92
CA MET A 134 -4.46 -6.06 -0.53
C MET A 134 -5.24 -5.02 -1.33
N THR A 135 -5.83 -5.41 -2.45
CA THR A 135 -6.59 -4.50 -3.30
C THR A 135 -8.05 -4.48 -2.86
N VAL A 136 -8.52 -3.32 -2.44
CA VAL A 136 -9.94 -3.05 -2.19
C VAL A 136 -10.45 -2.19 -3.32
N ASP A 137 -11.53 -2.63 -3.96
CA ASP A 137 -12.23 -1.79 -4.93
C ASP A 137 -13.08 -0.77 -4.18
N PHE A 138 -12.54 0.43 -3.98
CA PHE A 138 -13.27 1.56 -3.39
C PHE A 138 -14.21 2.23 -4.40
N GLY A 139 -14.14 1.88 -5.68
CA GLY A 139 -15.01 2.43 -6.71
C GLY A 139 -16.48 2.07 -6.49
N THR A 140 -16.75 0.86 -6.00
CA THR A 140 -18.09 0.37 -5.65
C THR A 140 -18.57 0.86 -4.27
N ALA A 141 -17.66 1.06 -3.30
CA ALA A 141 -18.02 1.48 -1.94
C ALA A 141 -18.27 3.00 -1.81
N ILE A 142 -17.56 3.82 -2.58
CA ILE A 142 -17.74 5.29 -2.59
C ILE A 142 -18.87 5.70 -3.57
N GLY A 143 -19.18 4.85 -4.54
CA GLY A 143 -20.31 5.00 -5.49
C GLY A 143 -21.68 4.58 -4.93
N GLY A 144 -21.76 4.24 -3.63
CA GLY A 144 -23.03 3.97 -2.94
C GLY A 144 -23.90 5.23 -2.86
N SER A 145 -24.74 5.41 -3.87
CA SER A 145 -25.98 6.21 -3.91
C SER A 145 -25.97 7.75 -3.76
N GLU A 146 -24.87 8.45 -3.46
CA GLU A 146 -24.93 9.94 -3.37
C GLU A 146 -23.72 10.72 -3.93
N GLY A 147 -22.70 10.05 -4.48
CA GLY A 147 -21.44 10.70 -4.90
C GLY A 147 -20.96 10.45 -6.33
N ALA A 148 -21.59 9.53 -7.07
CA ALA A 148 -21.27 9.32 -8.47
C ALA A 148 -21.95 10.43 -9.29
N THR A 149 -21.19 11.41 -9.75
CA THR A 149 -21.71 12.27 -10.82
C THR A 149 -21.97 11.39 -12.03
N ALA A 150 -23.09 11.59 -12.73
CA ALA A 150 -23.50 10.84 -13.93
C ALA A 150 -22.47 10.85 -15.10
N ALA A 151 -21.31 11.45 -14.89
CA ALA A 151 -20.23 11.58 -15.85
C ALA A 151 -19.08 10.59 -15.62
N GLN A 152 -19.09 9.77 -14.56
CA GLN A 152 -18.03 8.79 -14.30
C GLN A 152 -18.40 7.43 -14.90
N PRO A 153 -17.47 6.78 -15.64
CA PRO A 153 -17.73 5.45 -16.17
C PRO A 153 -17.92 4.46 -15.02
N GLU A 154 -18.77 3.47 -15.23
CA GLU A 154 -19.09 2.39 -14.28
C GLU A 154 -18.96 1.02 -14.96
N LEU A 155 -18.53 0.00 -14.20
CA LEU A 155 -18.35 -1.37 -14.70
C LEU A 155 -19.33 -2.29 -13.98
N ALA A 156 -20.34 -2.75 -14.72
CA ALA A 156 -21.26 -3.80 -14.31
C ALA A 156 -20.75 -5.14 -14.84
N CYS A 157 -20.72 -6.17 -13.99
CA CYS A 157 -20.37 -7.53 -14.41
C CYS A 157 -21.37 -8.52 -13.82
N ALA A 158 -21.80 -9.47 -14.63
CA ALA A 158 -22.69 -10.56 -14.27
C ALA A 158 -22.06 -11.90 -14.67
N THR A 159 -22.21 -12.91 -13.82
CA THR A 159 -21.84 -14.28 -14.15
C THR A 159 -22.93 -14.87 -15.03
N GLU A 160 -22.58 -15.46 -16.17
CA GLU A 160 -23.55 -16.12 -17.03
C GLU A 160 -23.97 -17.49 -16.48
N ALA A 161 -25.11 -18.00 -16.94
CA ALA A 161 -25.66 -19.28 -16.51
C ALA A 161 -24.66 -20.42 -16.78
N GLY A 162 -24.06 -20.96 -15.70
CA GLY A 162 -23.02 -21.99 -15.78
C GLY A 162 -21.74 -21.64 -15.00
N GLY A 163 -21.52 -20.36 -14.67
CA GLY A 163 -20.36 -19.94 -13.86
C GLY A 163 -19.03 -19.89 -14.61
N GLU A 164 -19.02 -20.25 -15.89
CA GLU A 164 -17.81 -20.38 -16.71
C GLU A 164 -17.35 -19.04 -17.31
N THR A 165 -18.26 -18.08 -17.43
CA THR A 165 -18.04 -16.78 -18.08
C THR A 165 -18.60 -15.64 -17.25
N VAL A 166 -17.88 -14.51 -17.28
CA VAL A 166 -18.29 -13.24 -16.67
C VAL A 166 -18.47 -12.22 -17.77
N ALA A 167 -19.73 -11.81 -18.01
CA ALA A 167 -20.08 -10.75 -18.94
C ALA A 167 -19.98 -9.40 -18.22
N CYS A 168 -19.29 -8.43 -18.82
CA CYS A 168 -19.13 -7.09 -18.28
C CYS A 168 -19.52 -6.02 -19.31
N GLU A 169 -20.10 -4.94 -18.82
CA GLU A 169 -20.49 -3.76 -19.59
C GLU A 169 -19.97 -2.50 -18.89
N VAL A 170 -19.48 -1.54 -19.68
CA VAL A 170 -19.13 -0.20 -19.20
C VAL A 170 -20.23 0.80 -19.55
N THR A 171 -20.85 1.40 -18.53
CA THR A 171 -21.83 2.47 -18.67
C THR A 171 -21.20 3.85 -18.39
N ASN A 172 -21.85 4.95 -18.81
CA ASN A 172 -21.33 6.33 -18.72
C ASN A 172 -19.93 6.48 -19.35
N ALA A 173 -19.79 5.97 -20.57
CA ALA A 173 -18.51 5.78 -21.26
C ALA A 173 -18.10 6.96 -22.17
N GLU A 174 -18.68 8.16 -22.00
CA GLU A 174 -18.45 9.30 -22.91
C GLU A 174 -17.00 9.78 -22.97
N ARG A 175 -16.21 9.45 -21.92
CA ARG A 175 -14.78 9.76 -21.82
C ARG A 175 -13.87 8.56 -22.05
N VAL A 176 -14.43 7.44 -22.48
CA VAL A 176 -13.72 6.19 -22.72
C VAL A 176 -13.59 5.97 -24.22
N ASP A 177 -12.37 5.74 -24.68
CA ASP A 177 -12.00 5.37 -26.06
C ASP A 177 -11.59 3.90 -26.13
N ARG A 178 -11.05 3.36 -25.04
CA ARG A 178 -10.53 2.00 -25.01
C ARG A 178 -10.65 1.34 -23.64
N VAL A 179 -11.09 0.08 -23.66
CA VAL A 179 -11.13 -0.81 -22.50
C VAL A 179 -10.09 -1.90 -22.66
N VAL A 180 -9.23 -2.09 -21.67
CA VAL A 180 -8.21 -3.14 -21.65
C VAL A 180 -8.42 -4.02 -20.43
N VAL A 181 -8.60 -5.32 -20.65
CA VAL A 181 -8.69 -6.31 -19.58
C VAL A 181 -7.34 -6.99 -19.42
N ARG A 182 -6.90 -7.13 -18.18
CA ARG A 182 -5.62 -7.74 -17.81
C ARG A 182 -5.78 -8.79 -16.72
N THR A 183 -4.97 -9.83 -16.77
CA THR A 183 -4.80 -10.82 -15.70
C THR A 183 -3.32 -11.15 -15.55
N GLY A 184 -2.82 -11.41 -14.34
CA GLY A 184 -1.39 -11.70 -14.13
C GLY A 184 -0.39 -10.62 -14.56
N GLY A 185 -0.85 -9.43 -14.98
CA GLY A 185 -0.02 -8.41 -15.64
C GLY A 185 -0.03 -8.47 -17.17
N GLU A 186 -0.56 -9.54 -17.75
CA GLU A 186 -0.75 -9.73 -19.18
C GLU A 186 -2.09 -9.16 -19.66
N ARG A 187 -2.15 -8.82 -20.95
CA ARG A 187 -3.38 -8.32 -21.59
C ARG A 187 -4.19 -9.52 -22.09
N LEU A 188 -5.42 -9.63 -21.60
CA LEU A 188 -6.36 -10.66 -22.02
C LEU A 188 -7.15 -10.22 -23.26
N LEU A 189 -7.76 -9.04 -23.22
CA LEU A 189 -8.51 -8.48 -24.34
C LEU A 189 -8.48 -6.95 -24.34
N GLU A 190 -8.82 -6.37 -25.49
CA GLU A 190 -8.94 -4.93 -25.72
C GLU A 190 -10.21 -4.66 -26.54
N VAL A 191 -11.04 -3.72 -26.07
CA VAL A 191 -12.27 -3.27 -26.75
C VAL A 191 -12.11 -1.79 -27.07
N THR A 192 -12.26 -1.43 -28.34
CA THR A 192 -12.03 -0.08 -28.87
C THR A 192 -13.30 0.60 -29.37
N ASP A 193 -14.39 -0.16 -29.53
CA ASP A 193 -15.61 0.35 -30.14
C ASP A 193 -16.80 0.19 -29.18
N PRO A 194 -17.68 1.21 -29.06
CA PRO A 194 -18.90 1.09 -28.28
C PRO A 194 -19.96 0.22 -29.00
N PRO A 195 -20.84 -0.50 -28.27
CA PRO A 195 -20.90 -0.58 -26.80
C PRO A 195 -19.72 -1.38 -26.23
N TYR A 196 -19.14 -0.87 -25.13
CA TYR A 196 -17.97 -1.49 -24.48
C TYR A 196 -18.39 -2.69 -23.63
N GLU A 197 -18.79 -3.75 -24.32
CA GLU A 197 -19.20 -5.04 -23.75
C GLU A 197 -18.12 -6.10 -24.01
N PHE A 198 -17.86 -6.95 -23.03
CA PHE A 198 -16.91 -8.05 -23.17
C PHE A 198 -17.20 -9.18 -22.19
N THR A 199 -16.76 -10.38 -22.57
CA THR A 199 -16.87 -11.58 -21.73
C THR A 199 -15.48 -12.08 -21.37
N VAL A 200 -15.31 -12.47 -20.11
CA VAL A 200 -14.08 -13.08 -19.58
C VAL A 200 -14.39 -14.52 -19.21
N GLU A 201 -13.68 -15.47 -19.83
CA GLU A 201 -13.73 -16.87 -19.44
C GLU A 201 -12.97 -17.08 -18.12
N ALA A 202 -13.56 -17.82 -17.19
CA ALA A 202 -12.93 -18.12 -15.90
C ALA A 202 -11.59 -18.86 -16.07
N SER A 203 -11.51 -19.75 -17.06
CA SER A 203 -10.31 -20.52 -17.43
C SER A 203 -9.15 -19.66 -17.91
N ALA A 204 -9.43 -18.46 -18.44
CA ALA A 204 -8.43 -17.55 -18.99
C ALA A 204 -7.90 -16.54 -17.95
N VAL A 205 -8.41 -16.59 -16.71
CA VAL A 205 -7.98 -15.73 -15.62
C VAL A 205 -6.86 -16.40 -14.84
N ASP A 206 -5.71 -15.74 -14.79
CA ASP A 206 -4.56 -16.22 -14.02
C ASP A 206 -4.86 -16.26 -12.52
N THR A 207 -4.36 -17.32 -11.88
CA THR A 207 -4.35 -17.46 -10.43
C THR A 207 -3.11 -16.79 -9.86
N THR A 208 -3.30 -15.70 -9.11
CA THR A 208 -2.22 -15.04 -8.36
C THR A 208 -2.46 -15.21 -6.87
N MET A 209 -1.57 -15.93 -6.18
CA MET A 209 -1.68 -16.22 -4.73
C MET A 209 -3.03 -16.88 -4.37
N ASP A 210 -3.39 -17.96 -5.06
CA ASP A 210 -4.64 -18.74 -4.89
C ASP A 210 -5.92 -17.93 -5.12
N ARG A 211 -5.86 -16.89 -5.95
CA ARG A 211 -7.04 -16.08 -6.32
C ARG A 211 -7.08 -15.78 -7.82
N GLU A 212 -8.23 -16.04 -8.42
CA GLU A 212 -8.55 -15.71 -9.81
C GLU A 212 -9.13 -14.29 -9.87
N GLN A 213 -8.40 -13.37 -10.48
CA GLN A 213 -8.81 -11.98 -10.62
C GLN A 213 -8.38 -11.37 -11.95
N PHE A 214 -9.18 -10.44 -12.46
CA PHE A 214 -8.87 -9.64 -13.62
C PHE A 214 -9.05 -8.15 -13.33
N ARG A 215 -8.30 -7.32 -14.05
CA ARG A 215 -8.33 -5.86 -13.96
C ARG A 215 -8.87 -5.28 -15.26
N VAL A 216 -9.79 -4.33 -15.16
CA VAL A 216 -10.35 -3.62 -16.30
C VAL A 216 -9.86 -2.17 -16.23
N ARG A 217 -9.18 -1.72 -17.29
CA ARG A 217 -8.62 -0.37 -17.40
C ARG A 217 -9.33 0.39 -18.51
N LEU A 218 -9.86 1.55 -18.18
CA LEU A 218 -10.55 2.44 -19.10
C LEU A 218 -9.61 3.59 -19.46
N TYR A 219 -9.40 3.83 -20.74
CA TYR A 219 -8.54 4.89 -21.26
C TYR A 219 -9.33 5.88 -22.11
N ASP A 220 -8.91 7.14 -22.08
CA ASP A 220 -9.42 8.18 -22.98
C ASP A 220 -8.70 8.15 -24.34
N ASP A 221 -9.13 9.03 -25.24
CA ASP A 221 -8.60 9.25 -26.60
C ASP A 221 -7.10 9.61 -26.61
N ARG A 222 -6.58 10.11 -25.50
CA ARG A 222 -5.16 10.45 -25.32
C ARG A 222 -4.35 9.30 -24.73
N GLY A 223 -4.97 8.16 -24.45
CA GLY A 223 -4.34 7.02 -23.77
C GLY A 223 -4.11 7.24 -22.28
N THR A 224 -4.76 8.23 -21.66
CA THR A 224 -4.72 8.48 -20.22
C THR A 224 -5.65 7.51 -19.52
N LEU A 225 -5.21 6.92 -18.41
CA LEU A 225 -6.09 6.10 -17.57
C LEU A 225 -7.19 6.99 -16.98
N VAL A 226 -8.44 6.69 -17.33
CA VAL A 226 -9.63 7.33 -16.76
C VAL A 226 -10.00 6.65 -15.46
N ARG A 227 -10.01 5.30 -15.46
CA ARG A 227 -10.38 4.51 -14.30
C ARG A 227 -9.88 3.07 -14.39
N GLN A 228 -9.66 2.43 -13.25
CA GLN A 228 -9.34 1.01 -13.15
C GLN A 228 -10.27 0.29 -12.17
N TYR A 229 -10.73 -0.89 -12.54
CA TYR A 229 -11.49 -1.82 -11.69
C TYR A 229 -10.72 -3.12 -11.50
N THR A 230 -10.91 -3.76 -10.34
CA THR A 230 -10.40 -5.11 -10.07
C THR A 230 -11.58 -6.01 -9.67
N ARG A 231 -11.77 -7.12 -10.39
CA ARG A 231 -12.84 -8.09 -10.15
C ARG A 231 -12.27 -9.44 -9.79
N ARG A 232 -12.85 -10.09 -8.79
CA ARG A 232 -12.51 -11.45 -8.35
C ARG A 232 -13.61 -12.39 -8.80
N LEU A 233 -13.28 -13.53 -9.40
CA LEU A 233 -14.29 -14.49 -9.89
C LEU A 233 -15.17 -15.01 -8.74
N SER A 234 -14.58 -15.26 -7.56
CA SER A 234 -15.31 -15.72 -6.37
C SER A 234 -16.37 -14.75 -5.85
N THR A 235 -16.34 -13.47 -6.24
CA THR A 235 -17.31 -12.45 -5.80
C THR A 235 -18.41 -12.22 -6.82
N VAL A 236 -18.20 -12.55 -8.10
CA VAL A 236 -19.24 -12.42 -9.14
C VAL A 236 -20.24 -13.60 -9.08
N GLY A 237 -19.87 -14.73 -8.46
CA GLY A 237 -20.73 -15.90 -8.26
C GLY A 237 -21.69 -15.87 -7.06
N MET A 238 -21.84 -14.72 -6.37
CA MET A 238 -22.79 -14.56 -5.26
C MET A 238 -23.84 -13.49 -5.60
N ASN A 239 -24.68 -13.77 -6.59
CA ASN A 239 -26.03 -13.21 -6.74
C ASN A 239 -26.89 -14.18 -7.53
#